data_AF-A0A4Y8I7W1-F1
#
_entry.id   AF-A0A4Y8I7W1-F1
#
_cell.length_a   1.000
_cell.length_b   1.000
_cell.length_c   1.000
_cell.angle_alpha   90.00
_cell.angle_beta   90.00
_cell.angle_gamma   90.00
#
_symmetry.space_group_name_H-M   'P 1'
#
loop_
_entity.id
_entity.type
_entity.pdbx_description
1 polymer ?
#
loop_
_entity_poly.entity_id
_entity_poly.type
_entity_poly.pdbx_seq_one_letter_code
_entity_poly.pdbx_strand_id
1 'polypeptide(L)'
;MRLISLFFIVIIMLIIMWFLMQNADQIVEELEIFQYSFLDVELVKVLFGTFAFGVIMGFLIPVFQYISAKGEARKLKKEVKKLKSELNDLRNVGIESELEVEEDLLDDEETEDDSSDDTAGNETEDDNKAQ
;
A
#
# COMPACT_ATOMS: atom_id res chain seq x y z
N MET A 1 11.71 23.16 -5.31
CA MET A 1 11.81 24.28 -6.28
C MET A 1 11.03 23.97 -7.57
N ARG A 2 9.69 23.96 -7.54
CA ARG A 2 8.87 23.60 -8.73
C ARG A 2 8.95 24.64 -9.86
N LEU A 3 9.18 25.91 -9.51
CA LEU A 3 9.33 27.00 -10.48
C LEU A 3 10.65 26.94 -11.24
N ILE A 4 11.76 26.59 -10.58
CA ILE A 4 13.08 26.53 -11.23
C ILE A 4 13.12 25.41 -12.27
N SER A 5 12.56 24.23 -11.96
CA SER A 5 12.44 23.15 -12.96
C SER A 5 11.58 23.55 -14.16
N LEU A 6 10.54 24.37 -13.96
CA LEU A 6 9.70 24.86 -15.04
C LEU A 6 10.42 25.93 -15.88
N PHE A 7 11.22 26.78 -15.25
CA PHE A 7 12.05 27.78 -15.93
C PHE A 7 13.08 27.12 -16.87
N PHE A 8 13.74 26.05 -16.42
CA PHE A 8 14.66 25.29 -17.27
C PHE A 8 13.97 24.64 -18.48
N ILE A 9 12.75 24.11 -18.31
CA ILE A 9 11.96 23.57 -19.41
C ILE A 9 11.64 24.65 -20.45
N VAL A 10 11.27 25.86 -20.00
CA VAL A 10 10.99 26.98 -20.90
C VAL A 10 12.24 27.40 -21.67
N ILE A 11 13.40 27.49 -21.00
CA ILE A 11 14.69 27.79 -21.66
C ILE A 11 15.00 26.74 -22.72
N ILE A 12 14.87 25.46 -22.40
CA ILE A 12 15.11 24.36 -23.35
C ILE A 12 14.18 24.49 -24.56
N MET A 13 12.89 24.79 -24.35
CA MET A 13 11.94 25.02 -25.43
C MET A 13 12.35 26.18 -26.34
N LEU A 14 12.86 27.28 -25.79
CA LEU A 14 13.35 28.40 -26.59
C LEU A 14 14.59 28.03 -27.40
N ILE A 15 15.52 27.26 -26.82
CA ILE A 15 16.72 26.77 -27.54
C ILE A 15 16.31 25.87 -28.71
N ILE A 16 15.38 24.95 -28.48
CA ILE A 16 14.87 24.06 -29.53
C ILE A 16 14.18 24.87 -30.63
N MET A 17 13.33 25.84 -30.27
CA MET A 17 12.66 26.71 -31.24
C MET A 17 13.67 27.49 -32.08
N TRP A 18 14.68 28.07 -31.43
CA TRP A 18 15.76 28.79 -32.12
C TRP A 18 16.54 27.86 -33.07
N PHE A 19 16.83 26.63 -32.63
CA PHE A 19 17.49 25.62 -33.46
C PHE A 19 16.63 25.22 -34.68
N LEU A 20 15.32 25.03 -34.52
CA LEU A 20 14.41 24.74 -35.62
C LEU A 20 14.41 25.88 -36.64
N MET A 21 14.35 27.13 -36.17
CA MET A 21 14.34 28.31 -37.05
C MET A 21 15.62 28.40 -37.88
N GLN A 22 16.77 28.07 -37.32
CA GLN A 22 18.06 28.08 -38.04
C GLN A 22 18.16 27.00 -39.13
N ASN A 23 17.32 25.97 -39.08
CA ASN A 23 17.30 24.87 -40.05
C ASN A 23 16.08 24.95 -40.99
N ALA A 24 15.27 26.02 -40.92
CA ALA A 24 13.99 26.13 -41.64
C ALA A 24 14.10 26.04 -43.17
N ASP A 25 15.16 26.61 -43.75
CA ASP A 25 15.34 26.66 -45.20
C ASP A 25 16.17 25.47 -45.73
N GLN A 26 16.56 24.54 -44.86
CA GLN A 26 17.36 23.39 -45.26
C GLN A 26 16.47 22.26 -45.81
N ILE A 27 16.85 21.73 -46.96
CA ILE A 27 16.18 20.63 -47.65
C ILE A 27 17.10 19.42 -47.64
N VAL A 28 16.54 18.25 -47.36
CA VAL A 28 17.19 16.96 -47.48
C VAL A 28 16.77 16.36 -48.82
N GLU A 29 17.73 16.22 -49.74
CA GLU A 29 17.48 15.73 -51.11
C GLU A 29 16.94 14.30 -51.11
N GLU A 30 17.51 13.43 -50.28
CA GLU A 30 17.06 12.03 -50.14
C GLU A 30 17.05 11.63 -48.67
N LEU A 31 15.88 11.22 -48.20
CA LEU A 31 15.65 10.76 -46.83
C LEU A 31 15.09 9.35 -46.86
N GLU A 32 15.89 8.39 -46.38
CA GLU A 32 15.48 7.00 -46.24
C GLU A 32 15.05 6.70 -44.80
N ILE A 33 13.79 6.31 -44.61
CA ILE A 33 13.25 5.87 -43.32
C ILE A 33 12.77 4.43 -43.48
N PHE A 34 13.50 3.50 -42.86
CA PHE A 34 13.26 2.05 -42.92
C PHE A 34 13.21 1.51 -44.36
N GLN A 35 12.05 1.53 -45.00
CA GLN A 35 11.81 1.04 -46.35
C GLN A 35 11.17 2.10 -47.26
N TYR A 36 11.03 3.33 -46.78
CA TYR A 36 10.42 4.44 -47.50
C TYR A 36 11.47 5.50 -47.80
N SER A 37 11.52 5.96 -49.05
CA SER A 37 12.35 7.07 -49.48
C SER A 37 11.48 8.30 -49.71
N PHE A 38 11.93 9.43 -49.20
CA PHE A 38 11.31 10.73 -49.38
C PHE A 38 12.32 11.65 -50.05
N LEU A 39 11.87 12.40 -51.05
CA LEU A 39 12.70 13.35 -51.79
C LEU A 39 12.33 14.78 -51.41
N ASP A 40 13.33 15.66 -51.41
CA ASP A 40 13.19 17.10 -51.17
C ASP A 40 12.37 17.45 -49.92
N VAL A 41 12.74 16.84 -48.79
CA VAL A 41 12.04 17.05 -47.52
C VAL A 41 12.69 18.18 -46.73
N GLU A 42 11.90 19.16 -46.31
CA GLU A 42 12.35 20.18 -45.35
C GLU A 42 12.88 19.55 -44.06
N LEU A 43 14.12 19.87 -43.70
CA LEU A 43 14.80 19.30 -42.53
C LEU A 43 14.02 19.55 -41.23
N VAL A 44 13.33 20.70 -41.12
CA VAL A 44 12.48 21.01 -39.97
C VAL A 44 11.35 20.01 -39.78
N LYS A 45 10.75 19.48 -40.85
CA LYS A 45 9.69 18.47 -40.74
C LYS A 45 10.23 17.17 -40.13
N VAL A 46 11.44 16.77 -40.54
CA VAL A 46 12.14 15.58 -40.03
C VAL A 46 12.54 15.76 -38.57
N LEU A 47 13.16 16.90 -38.24
CA LEU A 47 13.54 17.26 -36.88
C LEU A 47 12.33 17.32 -35.95
N PHE A 48 11.23 17.93 -36.39
CA PHE A 48 10.00 18.00 -35.61
C PHE A 48 9.40 16.61 -35.39
N GLY A 49 9.34 15.78 -36.43
CA GLY A 49 8.79 14.42 -36.34
C GLY A 49 9.59 13.53 -35.38
N THR A 50 10.92 13.55 -35.49
CA THR A 50 11.81 12.78 -34.60
C THR A 50 11.77 13.29 -33.16
N PHE A 51 11.73 14.62 -32.97
CA PHE A 51 11.58 15.23 -31.65
C PHE A 51 10.24 14.85 -31.01
N ALA A 52 9.13 14.97 -31.74
CA ALA A 52 7.80 14.61 -31.25
C ALA A 52 7.74 13.13 -30.85
N PHE A 53 8.31 12.24 -31.68
CA PHE A 53 8.41 10.82 -31.37
C PHE A 53 9.22 10.57 -30.08
N GLY A 54 10.36 11.25 -29.94
CA GLY A 54 11.19 11.18 -28.73
C GLY A 54 10.45 11.66 -27.48
N VAL A 55 9.68 12.75 -27.56
CA VAL A 55 8.87 13.26 -26.44
C VAL A 55 7.77 12.27 -26.07
N ILE A 56 7.07 11.69 -27.03
CA ILE A 56 6.03 10.69 -26.79
C ILE A 56 6.62 9.46 -26.10
N MET A 57 7.73 8.92 -26.60
CA MET A 57 8.41 7.79 -25.98
C MET A 57 8.94 8.12 -24.58
N GLY A 58 9.53 9.31 -24.42
CA GLY A 58 10.01 9.81 -23.13
C GLY A 58 8.89 10.00 -22.11
N PHE A 59 7.67 10.31 -22.55
CA PHE A 59 6.49 10.37 -21.69
C PHE A 59 5.94 8.98 -21.34
N LEU A 60 5.96 8.04 -22.30
CA LEU A 60 5.44 6.68 -22.10
C LEU A 60 6.19 5.93 -20.99
N ILE A 61 7.51 6.05 -20.93
CA ILE A 61 8.35 5.31 -19.96
C ILE A 61 7.93 5.63 -18.50
N PRO A 62 7.87 6.91 -18.05
CA PRO A 62 7.38 7.27 -16.72
C PRO A 62 5.94 6.83 -16.44
N VAL A 63 5.08 6.81 -17.45
CA VAL A 63 3.68 6.36 -17.29
C VAL A 63 3.64 4.90 -16.86
N PHE A 64 4.39 4.03 -17.54
CA PHE A 64 4.46 2.61 -17.16
C PHE A 64 5.08 2.42 -15.77
N GLN A 65 6.15 3.17 -15.45
CA GLN A 65 6.76 3.14 -14.12
C GLN A 65 5.78 3.57 -13.02
N TYR A 66 5.01 4.63 -13.26
CA TYR A 66 4.02 5.14 -12.31
C TYR A 66 2.90 4.12 -12.05
N ILE A 67 2.42 3.44 -13.10
CA ILE A 67 1.40 2.39 -12.97
C ILE A 67 1.94 1.21 -12.16
N SER A 68 3.17 0.75 -12.45
CA SER A 68 3.83 -0.34 -11.70
C SER A 68 4.01 0.01 -10.22
N ALA A 69 4.53 1.21 -9.94
CA ALA A 69 4.73 1.71 -8.58
C ALA A 69 3.43 1.77 -7.77
N LYS A 70 2.31 2.13 -8.41
CA LYS A 70 0.98 2.13 -7.75
C LYS A 70 0.49 0.71 -7.42
N GLY A 71 0.82 -0.27 -8.26
CA GLY A 71 0.54 -1.69 -8.00
C GLY A 71 1.31 -2.21 -6.79
N GLU A 72 2.61 -1.96 -6.75
CA GLU A 72 3.48 -2.33 -5.63
C GLU A 72 3.04 -1.66 -4.32
N ALA A 73 2.72 -0.37 -4.35
CA ALA A 73 2.23 0.35 -3.17
C ALA A 73 0.94 -0.27 -2.61
N ARG A 74 0.03 -0.75 -3.47
CA ARG A 74 -1.19 -1.46 -3.03
C ARG A 74 -0.87 -2.83 -2.44
N LYS A 75 0.09 -3.56 -3.02
CA LYS A 75 0.53 -4.87 -2.51
C LYS A 75 1.15 -4.73 -1.12
N LEU A 76 2.11 -3.83 -0.96
CA LEU A 76 2.74 -3.55 0.34
C LEU A 76 1.69 -3.15 1.39
N LYS A 77 0.72 -2.29 1.03
CA LYS A 77 -0.34 -1.88 1.96
C LYS A 77 -1.22 -3.06 2.41
N LYS A 78 -1.50 -4.02 1.51
CA LYS A 78 -2.23 -5.25 1.84
C LYS A 78 -1.42 -6.15 2.77
N GLU A 79 -0.13 -6.33 2.50
CA GLU A 79 0.77 -7.12 3.35
C GLU A 79 0.88 -6.54 4.76
N VAL A 80 1.09 -5.22 4.87
CA VAL A 80 1.11 -4.53 6.19
C VAL A 80 -0.20 -4.73 6.94
N LYS A 81 -1.35 -4.64 6.25
CA LYS A 81 -2.66 -4.88 6.89
C LYS A 81 -2.81 -6.33 7.35
N LYS A 82 -2.36 -7.29 6.52
CA LYS A 82 -2.40 -8.72 6.84
C LYS A 82 -1.53 -9.05 8.05
N LEU A 83 -0.26 -8.64 8.04
CA LEU A 83 0.66 -8.86 9.15
C LEU A 83 0.15 -8.21 10.46
N LYS A 84 -0.48 -7.03 10.38
CA LYS A 84 -1.12 -6.40 11.54
C LYS A 84 -2.32 -7.20 12.07
N SER A 85 -3.11 -7.82 11.19
CA SER A 85 -4.20 -8.71 11.59
C SER A 85 -3.64 -9.94 12.27
N GLU A 86 -2.69 -10.63 11.64
CA GLU A 86 -2.07 -11.83 12.20
C GLU A 86 -1.44 -11.57 13.57
N LEU A 87 -0.74 -10.43 13.74
CA LEU A 87 -0.20 -10.03 15.02
C LEU A 87 -1.30 -9.76 16.07
N ASN A 88 -2.40 -9.14 15.67
CA ASN A 88 -3.52 -8.87 16.56
C ASN A 88 -4.26 -10.16 16.96
N ASP A 89 -4.39 -11.10 16.03
CA ASP A 89 -5.01 -12.41 16.26
C ASP A 89 -4.12 -13.25 17.19
N LEU A 90 -2.81 -13.22 17.01
CA LEU A 90 -1.84 -13.85 17.91
C LEU A 90 -1.87 -13.24 19.32
N ARG A 91 -2.08 -11.92 19.43
CA ARG A 91 -2.27 -11.24 20.71
C ARG A 91 -3.60 -11.64 21.36
N ASN A 92 -4.67 -11.82 20.59
CA ASN A 92 -5.98 -12.21 21.12
C ASN A 92 -5.96 -13.64 21.65
N VAL A 93 -5.27 -14.56 20.96
CA VAL A 93 -5.08 -15.95 21.44
C VAL A 93 -4.34 -16.00 22.77
N GLY A 94 -3.33 -15.14 22.98
CA GLY A 94 -2.62 -15.09 24.26
C GLY A 94 -3.44 -14.55 25.44
N ILE A 95 -4.38 -13.63 25.18
CA ILE A 95 -5.25 -13.06 26.23
C ILE A 95 -6.41 -14.01 26.55
N GLU A 96 -6.98 -14.66 25.55
CA GLU A 96 -8.08 -15.62 25.74
C GLU A 96 -7.59 -16.87 26.48
N SER A 97 -6.36 -17.33 26.22
CA SER A 97 -5.74 -18.41 27.00
C SER A 97 -5.36 -18.03 28.44
N GLU A 98 -5.07 -16.75 28.72
CA GLU A 98 -4.77 -16.30 30.07
C GLU A 98 -6.06 -16.12 30.89
N LEU A 99 -7.14 -15.65 30.26
CA LEU A 99 -8.48 -15.60 30.85
C LEU A 99 -9.07 -17.00 31.12
N GLU A 100 -8.88 -17.96 30.21
CA GLU A 100 -9.36 -19.35 30.39
C GLU A 100 -8.60 -20.07 31.52
N VAL A 101 -7.29 -19.80 31.68
CA VAL A 101 -6.49 -20.31 32.82
C VAL A 101 -6.88 -19.61 34.13
N GLU A 102 -7.21 -18.32 34.11
CA GLU A 102 -7.64 -17.58 35.30
C GLU A 102 -9.08 -17.96 35.72
N GLU A 103 -9.98 -18.29 34.79
CA GLU A 103 -11.30 -18.88 35.08
C GLU A 103 -11.18 -20.33 35.62
N ASP A 104 -10.38 -21.19 34.99
CA ASP A 104 -10.17 -22.58 35.46
C ASP A 104 -9.56 -22.64 36.88
N LEU A 105 -8.71 -21.67 37.24
CA LEU A 105 -8.11 -21.57 38.59
C LEU A 105 -9.09 -21.04 39.64
N LEU A 106 -10.16 -20.35 39.24
CA LEU A 106 -11.20 -19.86 40.16
C LEU A 106 -12.27 -20.93 40.45
N ASP A 107 -12.50 -21.86 39.52
CA ASP A 107 -13.44 -22.97 39.70
C ASP A 107 -12.90 -24.07 40.65
N ASP A 108 -11.57 -24.19 40.81
CA ASP A 108 -10.93 -25.16 41.71
C ASP A 108 -10.89 -24.72 43.19
N GLU A 109 -11.06 -23.43 43.52
CA GLU A 109 -11.04 -22.94 44.92
C GLU A 109 -12.38 -23.08 45.68
N GLU A 110 -13.49 -23.40 45.02
CA GLU A 110 -14.82 -23.48 45.69
C GLU A 110 -15.15 -24.84 46.35
N THR A 111 -14.27 -25.86 46.34
CA THR A 111 -14.64 -27.23 46.77
C THR A 111 -13.92 -27.81 48.00
N GLU A 112 -13.10 -27.04 48.72
CA GLU A 112 -12.47 -27.51 49.97
C GLU A 112 -12.86 -26.69 51.21
N ASP A 113 -14.14 -26.71 51.64
CA ASP A 113 -14.46 -26.55 53.07
C ASP A 113 -15.88 -27.03 53.42
N ASP A 114 -16.10 -28.34 53.57
CA ASP A 114 -17.11 -28.84 54.52
C ASP A 114 -16.82 -30.29 54.95
N SER A 115 -15.81 -30.50 55.81
CA SER A 115 -15.78 -31.71 56.62
C SER A 115 -15.07 -31.51 57.97
N SER A 116 -15.84 -31.30 59.04
CA SER A 116 -15.63 -31.88 60.39
C SER A 116 -16.81 -31.45 61.27
N ASP A 117 -17.71 -32.37 61.60
CA ASP A 117 -17.66 -33.18 62.83
C ASP A 117 -17.62 -32.31 64.10
N ASP A 118 -18.77 -32.18 64.77
CA ASP A 118 -18.75 -32.13 66.22
C ASP A 118 -20.04 -32.69 66.84
N THR A 119 -19.82 -33.46 67.90
CA THR A 119 -20.77 -34.35 68.55
C THR A 119 -21.32 -33.71 69.84
N ALA A 120 -22.55 -34.11 70.20
CA ALA A 120 -23.18 -34.10 71.54
C ALA A 120 -23.81 -32.80 72.08
N GLY A 121 -25.06 -32.93 72.55
CA GLY A 121 -25.69 -31.94 73.42
C GLY A 121 -27.20 -32.08 73.56
N ASN A 122 -27.62 -32.99 74.41
CA ASN A 122 -28.99 -33.26 74.86
C ASN A 122 -29.67 -32.02 75.48
N GLU A 123 -30.95 -31.74 75.17
CA GLU A 123 -31.95 -31.21 76.11
C GLU A 123 -33.37 -31.31 75.51
N THR A 124 -34.29 -31.81 76.35
CA THR A 124 -35.69 -32.16 76.14
C THR A 124 -36.65 -30.97 76.30
N GLU A 125 -37.96 -31.25 76.13
CA GLU A 125 -39.16 -30.43 76.42
C GLU A 125 -39.59 -29.47 75.31
N ASP A 126 -40.86 -29.25 75.02
CA ASP A 126 -42.17 -29.89 75.24
C ASP A 126 -43.12 -29.06 74.35
N ASP A 127 -44.32 -29.57 74.08
CA ASP A 127 -45.47 -28.84 73.53
C ASP A 127 -45.39 -28.28 72.08
N ASN A 128 -46.21 -28.83 71.17
CA ASN A 128 -47.60 -28.35 71.07
C ASN A 128 -48.39 -29.07 69.96
N LYS A 129 -49.66 -29.28 70.28
CA LYS A 129 -50.74 -29.97 69.58
C LYS A 129 -51.06 -29.48 68.18
N ALA A 130 -51.37 -30.47 67.34
CA ALA A 130 -52.57 -30.57 66.52
C ALA A 130 -53.57 -29.41 66.59
N GLN A 131 -53.78 -28.75 65.44
CA GLN A 131 -55.08 -28.60 64.77
C GLN A 131 -54.90 -28.14 63.33
#